data_AF-A0A815QYK0-F1
#
_entry.id   AF-A0A815QYK0-F1
#
_cell.length_a   1.000
_cell.length_b   1.000
_cell.length_c   1.000
_cell.angle_alpha   90.00
_cell.angle_beta   90.00
_cell.angle_gamma   90.00
#
_symmetry.space_group_name_H-M   'P 1'
#
loop_
_entity.id
_entity.type
_entity.pdbx_description
1 polymer ?
#
loop_
_entity_poly.entity_id
_entity_poly.type
_entity_poly.pdbx_seq_one_letter_code
_entity_poly.pdbx_strand_id
1 'polypeptide(L)'
;MAGAKKVYRLAEVKELAEDRNKCIMVINNRVYDVTKFIDEHPGGEEVLKEQHGVDASNAFEDVGHSTDAREQMKGYEIGEVHPDDIKTKVKPRPLIVNPSNSSGNAAGSWVRFVIPLVIVIVAIIYFRLFSKPTVDTNNPPKAI
;
A
#
# COMPACT_ATOMS: atom_id res chain seq x y z
N MET A 1 13.00 -33.07 -2.97
CA MET A 1 11.74 -33.35 -2.23
C MET A 1 11.20 -32.01 -1.76
N ALA A 2 10.11 -31.52 -2.34
CA ALA A 2 9.47 -30.30 -1.84
C ALA A 2 8.84 -30.63 -0.49
N GLY A 3 9.38 -30.09 0.60
CA GLY A 3 8.76 -30.22 1.93
C GLY A 3 7.33 -29.67 1.86
N ALA A 4 6.39 -30.35 2.52
CA ALA A 4 5.02 -29.89 2.58
C ALA A 4 5.00 -28.46 3.16
N LYS A 5 4.64 -27.47 2.34
CA LYS A 5 4.49 -26.08 2.80
C LYS A 5 3.28 -26.02 3.72
N LYS A 6 3.43 -25.34 4.85
CA LYS A 6 2.34 -25.16 5.80
C LYS A 6 1.26 -24.27 5.17
N VAL A 7 0.00 -24.65 5.35
CA VAL A 7 -1.14 -23.88 4.84
C VAL A 7 -1.70 -23.05 6.00
N TYR A 8 -1.97 -21.78 5.74
CA TYR A 8 -2.49 -20.82 6.71
C TYR A 8 -3.82 -20.23 6.25
N ARG A 9 -4.79 -20.13 7.16
CA ARG A 9 -5.98 -19.28 6.99
C ARG A 9 -5.61 -17.82 7.22
N LEU A 10 -6.36 -16.89 6.62
CA LEU A 10 -6.15 -15.45 6.85
C LEU A 10 -6.36 -15.07 8.33
N ALA A 11 -7.24 -15.78 9.03
CA ALA A 11 -7.42 -15.62 10.47
C ALA A 11 -6.14 -15.98 11.25
N GLU A 12 -5.51 -17.11 10.92
CA GLU A 12 -4.25 -17.55 11.56
C GLU A 12 -3.10 -16.59 11.25
N VAL A 13 -3.01 -16.08 10.02
CA VAL A 13 -2.02 -15.04 9.67
C VAL A 13 -2.22 -13.79 10.53
N LYS A 14 -3.47 -13.40 10.76
CA LYS A 14 -3.80 -12.24 11.60
C LYS A 14 -3.43 -12.48 13.06
N GLU A 15 -3.70 -13.67 13.60
CA GLU A 15 -3.29 -14.06 14.95
C GLU A 15 -1.76 -14.06 15.10
N LEU A 16 -1.03 -14.59 14.11
CA LEU A 16 0.43 -14.53 14.10
C LEU A 16 0.96 -13.08 14.06
N ALA A 17 0.21 -12.17 13.45
CA ALA A 17 0.53 -10.75 13.38
C ALA A 17 0.16 -9.97 14.65
N GLU A 18 -0.55 -10.55 15.62
CA GLU A 18 -0.77 -9.89 16.91
C GLU A 18 0.52 -9.76 17.74
N ASP A 19 1.50 -10.64 17.48
CA ASP A 19 2.84 -10.53 18.05
C ASP A 19 3.59 -9.33 17.45
N ARG A 20 3.81 -8.30 18.28
CA ARG A 20 4.55 -7.08 17.90
C ARG A 20 6.02 -7.32 17.59
N ASN A 21 6.56 -8.47 17.98
CA ASN A 21 7.95 -8.83 17.68
C ASN A 21 8.06 -9.56 16.33
N LYS A 22 6.95 -9.78 15.62
CA LYS A 22 6.96 -10.41 14.31
C LYS A 22 6.52 -9.43 13.24
N CYS A 23 7.03 -9.63 12.02
CA CYS A 23 6.52 -8.99 10.82
C CYS A 23 6.11 -10.07 9.82
N ILE A 24 4.79 -10.29 9.74
CA ILE A 24 4.17 -11.32 8.91
C ILE A 24 3.36 -10.63 7.83
N MET A 25 3.47 -11.07 6.59
CA MET A 25 2.70 -10.52 5.48
C MET A 25 2.38 -11.57 4.43
N VAL A 26 1.36 -11.29 3.63
CA VAL A 26 0.98 -12.13 2.49
C VAL A 26 1.43 -11.45 1.20
N ILE A 27 2.16 -12.17 0.36
CA ILE A 27 2.55 -11.71 -0.98
C ILE A 27 2.24 -12.83 -1.98
N ASN A 28 1.45 -12.52 -3.01
CA ASN A 28 1.05 -13.47 -4.06
C ASN A 28 0.55 -14.81 -3.50
N ASN A 29 -0.36 -14.73 -2.51
CA ASN A 29 -0.97 -15.88 -1.82
C ASN A 29 0.00 -16.77 -1.02
N ARG A 30 1.21 -16.29 -0.76
CA ARG A 30 2.20 -16.94 0.12
C ARG A 30 2.38 -16.13 1.39
N VAL A 31 2.67 -16.80 2.49
CA VAL A 31 2.86 -16.20 3.80
C VAL A 31 4.35 -16.11 4.09
N TYR A 32 4.81 -14.91 4.46
CA TYR A 32 6.21 -14.61 4.72
C TYR A 32 6.40 -14.12 6.16
N ASP A 33 7.46 -14.60 6.80
CA ASP A 33 7.99 -14.06 8.06
C ASP A 33 9.27 -13.30 7.78
N VAL A 34 9.15 -11.97 7.67
CA VAL A 34 10.26 -11.07 7.38
C VAL A 34 10.81 -10.42 8.64
N THR A 35 10.51 -10.95 9.81
CA THR A 35 10.92 -10.38 11.10
C THR A 35 12.41 -10.09 11.18
N LYS A 36 13.24 -10.99 10.64
CA LYS A 36 14.70 -10.85 10.64
C LYS A 36 15.23 -9.87 9.60
N PHE A 37 14.40 -9.49 8.62
CA PHE A 37 14.75 -8.64 7.50
C PHE A 37 14.33 -7.18 7.71
N ILE A 38 13.59 -6.87 8.78
CA ILE A 38 13.06 -5.53 9.06
C ILE A 38 14.16 -4.46 8.98
N ASP A 39 15.27 -4.68 9.67
CA ASP A 39 16.40 -3.73 9.75
C ASP A 39 17.27 -3.71 8.49
N GLU A 40 17.21 -4.77 7.69
CA GLU A 40 18.00 -4.94 6.46
C GLU A 40 17.26 -4.43 5.22
N HIS A 41 15.98 -4.07 5.35
CA HIS A 41 15.15 -3.65 4.23
C HIS A 41 15.60 -2.28 3.68
N PRO A 42 16.04 -2.20 2.40
CA PRO A 42 16.52 -0.94 1.83
C PRO A 42 15.48 0.18 1.78
N GLY A 43 14.19 -0.16 1.80
CA GLY A 43 13.08 0.80 1.85
C GLY A 43 12.74 1.30 3.26
N GLY A 44 13.44 0.81 4.29
CA GLY A 44 13.19 1.11 5.70
C GLY A 44 12.19 0.15 6.35
N GLU A 45 12.20 0.11 7.68
CA GLU A 45 11.32 -0.77 8.47
C GLU A 45 9.85 -0.34 8.45
N GLU A 46 9.58 0.96 8.30
CA GLU A 46 8.24 1.53 8.41
C GLU A 46 7.30 0.97 7.35
N VAL A 47 7.77 0.83 6.12
CA VAL A 47 6.96 0.29 5.03
C VAL A 47 6.62 -1.19 5.21
N LEU A 48 7.44 -1.95 5.94
CA LEU A 48 7.12 -3.34 6.30
C LEU A 48 6.11 -3.40 7.45
N LYS A 49 6.28 -2.54 8.46
CA LYS A 49 5.36 -2.43 9.61
C LYS A 49 3.96 -2.00 9.17
N GLU A 50 3.85 -1.10 8.20
CA GLU A 50 2.57 -0.68 7.60
C GLU A 50 1.83 -1.83 6.90
N GLN A 51 2.57 -2.80 6.36
CA GLN A 51 2.02 -3.98 5.67
C GLN A 51 1.93 -5.21 6.57
N HIS A 52 2.19 -5.07 7.87
CA HIS A 52 2.12 -6.17 8.83
C HIS A 52 0.70 -6.71 8.99
N GLY A 53 0.57 -8.03 8.92
CA GLY A 53 -0.69 -8.77 9.09
C GLY A 53 -1.67 -8.65 7.92
N VAL A 54 -1.26 -8.04 6.80
CA VAL A 54 -2.12 -7.83 5.63
C VAL A 54 -1.51 -8.38 4.33
N ASP A 55 -2.28 -8.29 3.25
CA ASP A 55 -1.84 -8.63 1.91
C ASP A 55 -1.05 -7.47 1.31
N ALA A 56 0.27 -7.64 1.25
CA ALA A 56 1.25 -6.70 0.74
C ALA A 56 1.54 -6.89 -0.76
N SER A 57 0.80 -7.76 -1.46
CA SER A 57 1.07 -8.08 -2.88
C SER A 57 1.12 -6.83 -3.76
N ASN A 58 0.13 -5.94 -3.62
CA ASN A 58 0.09 -4.71 -4.42
C ASN A 58 1.26 -3.79 -4.07
N ALA A 59 1.53 -3.57 -2.77
CA ALA A 59 2.65 -2.73 -2.34
C ALA A 59 4.00 -3.26 -2.84
N PHE A 60 4.18 -4.59 -2.83
CA PHE A 60 5.39 -5.23 -3.32
C PHE A 60 5.58 -5.08 -4.84
N GLU A 61 4.51 -5.24 -5.61
CA GLU A 61 4.53 -5.14 -7.08
C GLU A 61 4.64 -3.69 -7.55
N ASP A 62 3.97 -2.74 -6.88
CA ASP A 62 3.96 -1.31 -7.23
C ASP A 62 5.35 -0.67 -7.11
N VAL A 63 6.18 -1.15 -6.17
CA VAL A 63 7.57 -0.70 -5.99
C VAL A 63 8.49 -1.23 -7.10
N GLY A 64 8.19 -2.40 -7.68
CA GLY A 64 8.99 -2.99 -8.73
C GLY A 64 10.33 -3.59 -8.25
N HIS A 65 10.29 -4.44 -7.22
CA HIS A 65 11.46 -5.16 -6.71
C HIS A 65 12.18 -5.99 -7.80
N SER A 66 13.52 -6.02 -7.76
CA SER A 66 14.37 -6.78 -8.68
C SER A 66 14.15 -8.29 -8.58
N THR A 67 14.61 -9.03 -9.58
CA THR A 67 14.58 -10.51 -9.60
C THR A 67 15.28 -11.10 -8.39
N ASP A 68 16.42 -10.53 -8.01
CA ASP A 68 17.25 -11.00 -6.91
C ASP A 68 16.55 -10.77 -5.57
N ALA A 69 15.89 -9.62 -5.39
CA ALA A 69 15.07 -9.36 -4.21
C ALA A 69 13.90 -10.35 -4.09
N ARG A 70 13.25 -10.68 -5.22
CA ARG A 70 12.20 -11.71 -5.26
C ARG A 70 12.74 -13.11 -4.93
N GLU A 71 13.99 -13.40 -5.27
CA GLU A 71 14.62 -14.67 -4.93
C GLU A 71 14.97 -14.74 -3.45
N GLN A 72 15.53 -13.68 -2.88
CA GLN A 72 15.81 -13.55 -1.45
C GLN A 72 14.53 -13.68 -0.61
N MET A 73 13.43 -13.04 -1.06
CA MET A 73 12.12 -13.11 -0.39
C MET A 73 11.65 -14.56 -0.17
N LYS A 74 11.97 -15.49 -1.10
CA LYS A 74 11.57 -16.91 -0.96
C LYS A 74 12.17 -17.57 0.29
N GLY A 75 13.32 -17.08 0.77
CA GLY A 75 13.95 -17.58 2.00
C GLY A 75 13.16 -17.28 3.27
N TYR A 76 12.25 -16.31 3.21
CA TYR A 76 11.38 -15.91 4.32
C TYR A 76 9.98 -16.55 4.24
N GLU A 77 9.73 -17.41 3.25
CA GLU A 77 8.44 -18.07 3.08
C GLU A 77 8.22 -19.11 4.19
N ILE A 78 7.13 -18.96 4.95
CA ILE A 78 6.73 -19.90 6.00
C ILE A 78 5.58 -20.80 5.55
N GLY A 79 4.85 -20.44 4.49
CA GLY A 79 3.76 -21.24 3.97
C GLY A 79 2.94 -20.57 2.87
N GLU A 80 1.77 -21.15 2.60
CA GLU A 80 0.83 -20.72 1.58
C GLU A 80 -0.54 -20.41 2.21
N VAL A 81 -1.29 -19.48 1.62
CA VAL A 81 -2.65 -19.16 2.08
C VAL A 81 -3.61 -20.27 1.63
N HIS A 82 -4.57 -20.61 2.49
CA HIS A 82 -5.60 -21.60 2.20
C HIS A 82 -6.43 -21.20 0.97
N PRO A 83 -6.71 -22.11 0.02
CA PRO A 83 -7.41 -21.80 -1.23
C PRO A 83 -8.78 -21.13 -1.05
N ASP A 84 -9.54 -21.50 0.00
CA ASP A 84 -10.81 -20.86 0.33
C ASP A 84 -10.70 -19.36 0.65
N ASP A 85 -9.55 -18.94 1.18
CA ASP A 85 -9.30 -17.57 1.60
C ASP A 85 -8.60 -16.75 0.51
N ILE A 86 -8.06 -17.43 -0.50
CA ILE A 86 -7.61 -16.80 -1.73
C ILE A 86 -8.87 -16.23 -2.40
N LYS A 87 -8.97 -14.91 -2.44
CA LYS A 87 -9.97 -14.20 -3.25
C LYS A 87 -9.67 -14.47 -4.71
N THR A 88 -10.09 -15.64 -5.16
CA THR A 88 -10.00 -16.07 -6.53
C THR A 88 -10.75 -15.04 -7.37
N LYS A 89 -10.03 -14.30 -8.23
CA LYS A 89 -10.62 -13.80 -9.48
C LYS A 89 -10.91 -14.97 -10.44
N VAL A 90 -11.30 -16.14 -9.92
CA VAL A 90 -11.67 -17.31 -10.71
C VAL A 90 -13.17 -17.47 -10.51
N LYS A 91 -13.94 -16.85 -11.40
CA LYS A 91 -15.29 -17.35 -11.66
C LYS A 91 -15.11 -18.78 -12.19
N PRO A 92 -15.58 -19.85 -11.51
CA PRO A 92 -15.91 -21.05 -12.27
C PRO A 92 -17.01 -20.61 -13.23
N ARG A 93 -16.73 -20.64 -14.53
CA ARG A 93 -17.69 -20.29 -15.57
C ARG A 93 -18.48 -21.56 -15.89
N PRO A 94 -19.73 -21.77 -15.42
CA PRO A 94 -20.67 -22.48 -16.24
C PRO A 94 -21.02 -21.54 -17.41
N LEU A 95 -21.12 -22.07 -18.61
CA LEU A 95 -21.39 -21.32 -19.84
C LEU A 95 -22.80 -20.70 -19.83
N ILE A 96 -23.03 -19.59 -19.12
CA ILE A 96 -24.13 -18.64 -19.41
C ILE A 96 -23.62 -17.22 -19.15
N VAL A 97 -23.74 -16.38 -20.18
CA VAL A 97 -23.24 -14.99 -20.22
C VAL A 97 -24.36 -14.04 -19.81
N ASN A 98 -24.19 -13.31 -18.71
CA ASN A 98 -24.92 -12.07 -18.44
C ASN A 98 -23.91 -10.99 -18.02
N PRO A 99 -23.87 -9.82 -18.68
CA PRO A 99 -23.02 -8.71 -18.28
C PRO A 99 -23.77 -7.87 -17.25
N SER A 100 -23.59 -8.16 -15.96
CA SER A 100 -23.98 -7.23 -14.90
C SER A 100 -22.82 -6.28 -14.64
N ASN A 101 -22.97 -5.05 -15.17
CA ASN A 101 -22.19 -3.89 -14.77
C ASN A 101 -22.20 -3.74 -13.24
N SER A 102 -21.07 -3.96 -12.58
CA SER A 102 -20.85 -3.47 -11.22
C SER A 102 -19.91 -2.27 -11.30
N SER A 103 -20.54 -1.14 -11.60
CA SER A 103 -20.01 0.22 -11.44
C SER A 103 -20.06 0.63 -9.97
N GLY A 104 -18.99 1.28 -9.50
CA GLY A 104 -18.95 2.14 -8.30
C GLY A 104 -18.75 1.40 -6.97
N ASN A 105 -17.81 1.74 -6.08
CA ASN A 105 -17.02 2.96 -5.92
C ASN A 105 -15.71 2.64 -5.19
N ALA A 106 -14.58 2.68 -5.91
CA ALA A 106 -13.24 2.75 -5.32
C ALA A 106 -12.88 4.19 -4.87
N ALA A 107 -13.88 4.96 -4.46
CA ALA A 107 -13.74 6.39 -4.14
C ALA A 107 -13.40 6.64 -2.66
N GLY A 108 -12.94 5.65 -1.91
CA GLY A 108 -12.66 5.81 -0.47
C GLY A 108 -11.17 5.97 -0.12
N SER A 109 -10.27 5.34 -0.89
CA SER A 109 -8.88 5.12 -0.43
C SER A 109 -7.87 6.12 -0.99
N TRP A 110 -8.06 6.62 -2.21
CA TRP A 110 -7.14 7.55 -2.88
C TRP A 110 -7.45 9.03 -2.61
N VAL A 111 -8.72 9.36 -2.32
CA VAL A 111 -9.15 10.75 -2.07
C VAL A 111 -8.51 11.33 -0.80
N ARG A 112 -8.11 10.48 0.15
CA ARG A 112 -7.46 10.88 1.40
C ARG A 112 -6.05 11.42 1.18
N PHE A 113 -5.40 11.07 0.07
CA PHE A 113 -4.09 11.58 -0.31
C PHE A 113 -4.19 12.75 -1.31
N VAL A 114 -5.23 12.79 -2.15
CA VAL A 114 -5.40 13.84 -3.17
C VAL A 114 -5.93 15.15 -2.58
N ILE A 115 -6.83 15.09 -1.59
CA ILE A 115 -7.43 16.30 -0.98
C ILE A 115 -6.39 17.24 -0.33
N PRO A 116 -5.46 16.77 0.54
CA PRO A 116 -4.47 17.67 1.13
C PRO A 116 -3.52 18.25 0.07
N LEU A 117 -3.17 17.48 -0.98
CA LEU A 117 -2.31 17.94 -2.07
C LEU A 117 -2.97 19.05 -2.90
N VAL A 118 -4.25 18.91 -3.23
CA VAL A 118 -5.01 19.92 -4.00
C VAL A 118 -5.19 21.21 -3.19
N ILE A 119 -5.43 21.13 -1.88
CA ILE A 119 -5.54 22.32 -1.01
C ILE A 119 -4.24 23.13 -1.01
N VAL A 120 -3.08 22.46 -0.91
CA VAL A 120 -1.77 23.12 -0.94
C VAL A 120 -1.51 23.77 -2.31
N ILE A 121 -1.83 23.08 -3.40
CA ILE A 121 -1.65 23.62 -4.77
C ILE A 121 -2.56 24.86 -4.99
N VAL A 122 -3.82 24.81 -4.57
CA VAL A 122 -4.74 25.95 -4.68
C VAL A 122 -4.29 27.13 -3.81
N ALA A 123 -3.78 26.88 -2.60
CA ALA A 123 -3.24 27.93 -1.74
C ALA A 123 -2.00 28.60 -2.36
N ILE A 124 -1.10 27.83 -2.98
CA ILE A 124 0.08 28.35 -3.69
C ILE A 124 -0.34 29.19 -4.90
N ILE A 125 -1.30 28.71 -5.69
CA ILE A 125 -1.82 29.45 -6.85
C ILE A 125 -2.52 30.73 -6.40
N TYR A 126 -3.33 30.68 -5.36
CA TYR A 126 -3.98 31.86 -4.78
C TYR A 126 -2.95 32.88 -4.29
N PHE A 127 -1.94 32.45 -3.53
CA PHE A 127 -0.85 33.33 -3.08
C PHE A 127 -0.08 33.92 -4.25
N ARG A 128 0.21 33.15 -5.30
CA ARG A 128 0.87 33.66 -6.52
C ARG A 128 0.00 34.65 -7.31
N LEU A 129 -1.32 34.48 -7.32
CA LEU A 129 -2.23 35.34 -8.08
C LEU A 129 -2.67 36.60 -7.30
N PHE A 130 -2.79 36.51 -5.98
CA PHE A 130 -3.34 37.56 -5.11
C PHE A 130 -2.31 38.23 -4.20
N SER A 131 -1.13 37.65 -3.94
CA SER A 131 0.00 38.36 -3.30
C SER A 131 0.78 39.19 -4.32
N LYS A 132 0.06 39.96 -5.14
CA LYS A 132 0.64 41.13 -5.81
C LYS A 132 0.96 42.17 -4.74
N PRO A 133 2.12 42.84 -4.80
CA PRO A 133 2.57 43.73 -3.73
C PRO A 133 1.58 44.90 -3.61
N THR A 134 1.02 45.07 -2.41
CA THR A 134 0.28 46.27 -2.04
C THR A 134 1.30 47.42 -1.96
N VAL A 135 1.21 48.37 -2.88
CA VAL A 135 1.84 49.68 -2.70
C VAL A 135 1.08 50.36 -1.56
N ASP A 136 1.75 50.57 -0.43
CA ASP A 136 1.18 51.22 0.74
C ASP A 136 0.83 52.68 0.43
N THR A 137 -0.43 52.94 0.09
CA THR A 137 -0.95 54.30 -0.15
C THR A 137 -1.13 55.11 1.15
N ASN A 138 -0.80 54.56 2.31
CA ASN A 138 -0.99 55.20 3.62
C ASN A 138 0.22 56.01 4.11
N ASN A 139 1.26 56.17 3.29
CA ASN A 139 2.38 57.05 3.60
C ASN A 139 2.74 57.88 2.36
N PRO A 140 2.27 59.14 2.22
CA PRO A 140 2.72 59.98 1.12
C PRO A 140 4.22 60.27 1.29
N PRO A 141 4.99 60.35 0.20
CA PRO A 141 6.37 60.78 0.29
C PRO A 141 6.40 62.20 0.88
N LYS A 142 7.15 62.34 1.97
CA LYS A 142 7.43 63.64 2.57
C LYS A 142 8.19 64.46 1.52
N ALA A 143 7.53 65.47 0.95
CA ALA A 143 8.16 66.40 0.03
C ALA A 143 9.36 67.08 0.72
N ILE A 144 10.53 66.97 0.09
CA ILE A 144 11.71 67.80 0.31
C ILE A 144 12.03 68.47 -1.02
#